data_AF-A0AA36AQ06-F1
#
_entry.id   AF-A0AA36AQ06-F1
#
_cell.length_a   1.000
_cell.length_b   1.000
_cell.length_c   1.000
_cell.angle_alpha   90.00
_cell.angle_beta   90.00
_cell.angle_gamma   90.00
#
_symmetry.space_group_name_H-M   'P 1'
#
loop_
_entity.id
_entity.type
_entity.pdbx_description
1 polymer ?
#
loop_
_entity_poly.entity_id
_entity_poly.type
_entity_poly.pdbx_seq_one_letter_code
_entity_poly.pdbx_strand_id
1 'polypeptide(L)'
;MPERLAAAGVDIPNYNKGKKRLLMTKNNQQYDITDFISLHPGGAEILYKHRNEDLGRLMTASENGFHRHSQAAFRILENYRINNDYLNENDQSMCKRNNSTEQIQNTVLVDWNKPMLEQVDQLGDKYFDWVHEPEEHHIRLFHSDFCEFFSMAPWWLVPVIWIPVMCLGMYQAYQNISVHTEILGFPFLQEGIEIKSHHLLLLYIAGLFQWTLLEYLIHRWLFHLRPVINSPFFIRMHFILHGQHHKAPLDKTRLVFPPVPASVFAFCIYNMLLLIYPVAVAQSLFSGTVMGYLIYDLIHYYLHHGSPVGAYFKELKHYHMLHHYVHQHNGFGISSKFWDYPFGTLISTKDNQ
;
A
#
# COMPACT_ATOMS: atom_id res chain seq x y z
N MET A 1 -6.37 -18.57 18.37
CA MET A 1 -7.12 -18.84 17.13
C MET A 1 -6.37 -19.66 16.05
N PRO A 2 -5.40 -20.56 16.34
CA PRO A 2 -4.87 -21.46 15.28
C PRO A 2 -5.81 -22.62 14.96
N GLU A 3 -6.67 -23.02 15.91
CA GLU A 3 -7.46 -24.26 15.78
C GLU A 3 -8.74 -24.13 14.93
N ARG A 4 -9.21 -22.92 14.62
CA ARG A 4 -10.48 -22.74 13.88
C ARG A 4 -10.34 -22.56 12.37
N LEU A 5 -9.12 -22.42 11.86
CA LEU A 5 -8.86 -22.38 10.40
C LEU A 5 -8.56 -23.77 9.82
N ALA A 6 -8.28 -24.78 10.65
CA ALA A 6 -8.09 -26.16 10.20
C ALA A 6 -9.39 -26.85 9.73
N ALA A 7 -10.57 -26.32 10.09
CA ALA A 7 -11.86 -26.93 9.80
C ALA A 7 -12.35 -26.74 8.34
N ALA A 8 -11.68 -25.93 7.53
CA ALA A 8 -12.11 -25.62 6.16
C ALA A 8 -11.39 -26.41 5.06
N GLY A 9 -10.47 -27.34 5.39
CA GLY A 9 -9.74 -28.13 4.39
C GLY A 9 -8.86 -27.30 3.43
N VAL A 10 -8.66 -26.02 3.72
CA VAL A 10 -7.69 -25.18 3.03
C VAL A 10 -6.34 -25.46 3.67
N ASP A 11 -5.49 -26.20 2.98
CA ASP A 11 -4.08 -26.30 3.32
C ASP A 11 -3.51 -24.87 3.43
N ILE A 12 -3.25 -24.41 4.65
CA ILE A 12 -2.45 -23.22 4.87
C ILE A 12 -1.07 -23.59 4.32
N PRO A 13 -0.57 -22.93 3.26
CA PRO A 13 0.75 -23.25 2.75
C PRO A 13 1.74 -23.08 3.89
N ASN A 14 2.43 -24.16 4.26
CA ASN A 14 3.49 -24.10 5.24
C ASN A 14 4.68 -23.35 4.61
N TYR A 15 4.63 -22.02 4.68
CA TYR A 15 5.61 -21.08 4.10
C TYR A 15 7.03 -21.24 4.70
N ASN A 16 7.21 -22.15 5.67
CA ASN A 16 8.48 -22.46 6.33
C ASN A 16 9.30 -23.58 5.67
N LYS A 17 8.84 -24.20 4.57
CA LYS A 17 9.66 -25.16 3.82
C LYS A 17 10.77 -24.45 3.04
N GLY A 18 11.92 -24.25 3.68
CA GLY A 18 13.19 -23.87 3.02
C GLY A 18 13.75 -22.48 3.33
N LYS A 19 13.08 -21.64 4.14
CA LYS A 19 13.66 -20.37 4.61
C LYS A 19 14.66 -20.63 5.74
N LYS A 20 15.85 -20.02 5.66
CA LYS A 20 16.81 -20.02 6.77
C LYS A 20 16.20 -19.24 7.93
N ARG A 21 15.97 -19.91 9.05
CA ARG A 21 15.46 -19.30 10.27
C ARG A 21 16.43 -18.20 10.74
N LEU A 22 15.90 -17.02 11.06
CA LEU A 22 16.68 -15.90 11.57
C LEU A 22 16.19 -15.51 12.96
N LEU A 23 17.02 -15.82 13.95
CA LEU A 23 16.78 -15.48 15.35
C LEU A 23 17.64 -14.25 15.70
N MET A 24 17.04 -13.28 16.37
CA MET A 24 17.73 -12.09 16.87
C MET A 24 17.43 -11.86 18.34
N THR A 25 18.31 -11.16 19.05
CA THR A 25 18.19 -10.94 20.50
C THR A 25 18.09 -9.45 20.81
N LYS A 26 17.23 -9.09 21.76
CA LYS A 26 17.12 -7.75 22.35
C LYS A 26 17.04 -7.90 23.87
N ASN A 27 18.03 -7.41 24.62
CA ASN A 27 18.05 -7.48 26.09
C ASN A 27 17.78 -8.91 26.62
N ASN A 28 18.49 -9.91 26.09
CA ASN A 28 18.33 -11.35 26.41
C ASN A 28 16.97 -11.98 26.02
N GLN A 29 16.07 -11.25 25.38
CA GLN A 29 14.85 -11.80 24.80
C GLN A 29 15.10 -12.20 23.33
N GLN A 30 14.73 -13.42 22.95
CA GLN A 30 14.83 -13.90 21.57
C GLN A 30 13.58 -13.58 20.74
N TYR A 31 13.80 -13.30 19.46
CA TYR A 31 12.78 -13.00 18.46
C TYR A 31 13.04 -13.83 17.21
N ASP A 32 12.00 -14.48 16.69
CA ASP A 32 12.05 -15.21 15.42
C ASP A 32 11.49 -14.35 14.31
N ILE A 33 12.37 -13.62 13.61
CA ILE A 33 11.96 -12.65 12.59
C ILE A 33 11.96 -13.27 11.18
N THR A 34 11.94 -14.59 11.05
CA THR A 34 12.07 -15.31 9.77
C THR A 34 11.06 -14.86 8.73
N ASP A 35 9.82 -14.61 9.16
CA ASP A 35 8.74 -14.15 8.27
C ASP A 35 8.79 -12.64 7.96
N PHE A 36 9.45 -11.86 8.82
CA PHE A 36 9.62 -10.42 8.65
C PHE A 36 10.74 -10.04 7.68
N ILE A 37 11.68 -10.95 7.40
CA ILE A 37 12.90 -10.66 6.60
C ILE A 37 12.58 -9.96 5.27
N SER A 38 11.59 -10.46 4.53
CA SER A 38 11.19 -9.90 3.24
C SER A 38 10.40 -8.59 3.36
N LEU A 39 9.82 -8.34 4.53
CA LEU A 39 8.97 -7.18 4.82
C LEU A 39 9.77 -6.02 5.41
N HIS A 40 10.99 -6.26 5.89
CA HIS A 40 11.82 -5.24 6.51
C HIS A 40 12.09 -4.06 5.56
N PRO A 41 11.80 -2.81 5.98
CA PRO A 41 11.99 -1.61 5.17
C PRO A 41 13.42 -1.41 4.64
N GLY A 42 14.43 -1.74 5.46
CA GLY A 42 15.84 -1.66 5.08
C GLY A 42 16.34 -2.84 4.22
N GLY A 43 15.45 -3.76 3.85
CA GLY A 43 15.77 -4.97 3.10
C GLY A 43 16.29 -6.12 3.97
N ALA A 44 16.37 -7.31 3.37
CA ALA A 44 16.81 -8.52 4.04
C ALA A 44 18.31 -8.52 4.37
N GLU A 45 19.13 -7.88 3.54
CA GLU A 45 20.60 -7.89 3.62
C GLU A 45 21.10 -7.34 4.98
N ILE A 46 20.48 -6.26 5.47
CA ILE A 46 20.89 -5.63 6.74
C ILE A 46 20.58 -6.53 7.95
N LEU A 47 19.46 -7.27 7.92
CA LEU A 47 19.09 -8.19 8.98
C LEU A 47 20.09 -9.37 9.06
N TYR A 48 20.48 -9.93 7.91
CA TYR A 48 21.48 -11.01 7.89
C TYR A 48 22.88 -10.55 8.28
N LYS A 49 23.24 -9.30 7.96
CA LYS A 49 24.52 -8.69 8.33
C LYS A 49 24.66 -8.55 9.84
N HIS A 50 23.59 -8.14 10.53
CA HIS A 50 23.60 -7.85 11.96
C HIS A 50 22.94 -8.93 12.83
N ARG A 51 22.76 -10.15 12.30
CA ARG A 51 22.05 -11.27 12.96
C ARG A 51 22.55 -11.68 14.35
N ASN A 52 23.82 -11.40 14.66
CA ASN A 52 24.45 -11.79 15.92
C ASN A 52 24.57 -10.63 16.92
N GLU A 53 24.05 -9.45 16.57
CA GLU A 53 24.12 -8.24 17.38
C GLU A 53 22.81 -8.02 18.15
N ASP A 54 22.88 -7.25 19.25
CA ASP A 54 21.69 -6.92 20.04
C ASP A 54 20.85 -5.83 19.35
N LEU A 55 19.59 -6.17 19.05
CA LEU A 55 18.61 -5.31 18.38
C LEU A 55 18.33 -4.01 19.15
N GLY A 56 18.44 -4.03 20.48
CA GLY A 56 18.17 -2.86 21.31
C GLY A 56 19.07 -1.71 20.92
N ARG A 57 20.36 -1.98 20.75
CA ARG A 57 21.34 -0.99 20.30
C ARG A 57 21.11 -0.58 18.85
N LEU A 58 20.88 -1.55 17.96
CA LEU A 58 20.72 -1.31 16.52
C LEU A 58 19.49 -0.48 16.18
N MET A 59 18.37 -0.72 16.85
CA MET A 59 17.12 -0.01 16.58
C MET A 59 17.12 1.42 17.15
N THR A 60 17.96 1.69 18.18
CA THR A 60 18.10 3.03 18.77
C THR A 60 19.27 3.84 18.22
N ALA A 61 20.20 3.20 17.50
CA ALA A 61 21.38 3.85 16.95
C ALA A 61 21.02 4.79 15.79
N SER A 62 21.73 5.93 15.74
CA SER A 62 21.65 6.92 14.65
C SER A 62 23.00 7.12 13.95
N GLU A 63 23.90 6.14 14.04
CA GLU A 63 25.26 6.20 13.49
C GLU A 63 25.51 5.02 12.55
N ASN A 64 26.46 5.14 11.61
CA ASN A 64 26.92 4.07 10.72
C ASN A 64 25.86 3.46 9.77
N GLY A 65 24.93 4.27 9.26
CA GLY A 65 23.87 3.80 8.36
C GLY A 65 22.70 3.10 9.07
N PHE A 66 22.63 3.22 10.40
CA PHE A 66 21.44 2.87 11.18
C PHE A 66 20.57 4.09 11.41
N HIS A 67 19.27 3.90 11.31
CA HIS A 67 18.28 4.91 11.66
C HIS A 67 17.56 4.51 12.93
N ARG A 68 17.18 5.52 13.71
CA ARG A 68 16.35 5.33 14.89
C ARG A 68 14.97 4.85 14.44
N HIS A 69 14.57 3.68 14.92
CA HIS A 69 13.28 3.10 14.62
C HIS A 69 12.16 3.84 15.37
N SER A 70 10.98 3.91 14.75
CA SER A 70 9.78 4.48 15.36
C SER A 70 9.24 3.58 16.48
N GLN A 71 8.39 4.13 17.36
CA GLN A 71 7.72 3.32 18.39
C GLN A 71 6.86 2.20 17.77
N ALA A 72 6.26 2.44 16.60
CA ALA A 72 5.50 1.42 15.86
C ALA A 72 6.37 0.22 15.46
N ALA A 73 7.61 0.46 15.00
CA ALA A 73 8.54 -0.62 14.66
C ALA A 73 8.91 -1.48 15.88
N PHE A 74 9.03 -0.88 17.08
CA PHE A 74 9.21 -1.65 18.31
C PHE A 74 7.98 -2.50 18.64
N ARG A 75 6.76 -1.98 18.45
CA ARG A 75 5.51 -2.75 18.64
C ARG A 75 5.44 -3.94 17.69
N ILE A 76 5.78 -3.75 16.42
CA ILE A 76 5.82 -4.84 15.42
C ILE A 76 6.82 -5.92 15.82
N LEU A 77 8.01 -5.55 16.32
CA LEU A 77 9.00 -6.53 16.77
C LEU A 77 8.46 -7.45 17.88
N GLU A 78 7.64 -6.94 18.80
CA GLU A 78 7.07 -7.75 19.89
C GLU A 78 6.18 -8.89 19.39
N ASN A 79 5.61 -8.81 18.18
CA ASN A 79 4.85 -9.90 17.56
C ASN A 79 5.71 -11.14 17.26
N TYR A 80 7.03 -10.94 17.09
CA TYR A 80 7.99 -11.98 16.75
C TYR A 80 8.72 -12.55 17.98
N ARG A 81 8.32 -12.13 19.19
CA ARG A 81 8.93 -12.55 20.44
C ARG A 81 8.71 -14.06 20.68
N ILE A 82 9.79 -14.78 20.98
CA ILE A 82 9.71 -16.18 21.40
C ILE A 82 9.39 -16.21 22.90
N ASN A 83 8.19 -16.65 23.26
CA ASN A 83 7.86 -16.95 24.66
C ASN A 83 8.51 -18.29 25.01
N ASN A 84 9.41 -18.29 25.99
CA ASN A 84 10.10 -19.50 26.48
C ASN A 84 9.19 -20.45 27.29
N ASP A 85 7.86 -20.26 27.25
CA ASP A 85 6.89 -21.04 28.04
C ASP A 85 6.66 -22.47 27.53
N TYR A 86 7.37 -22.91 26.48
CA TYR A 86 7.25 -24.27 25.93
C TYR A 86 8.28 -25.27 26.49
N LEU A 87 8.80 -25.05 27.71
CA LEU A 87 9.70 -26.01 28.36
C LEU A 87 9.33 -26.34 29.82
N ASN A 88 8.05 -26.24 30.22
CA ASN A 88 7.58 -26.81 31.50
C ASN A 88 6.11 -27.24 31.43
N GLU A 89 5.83 -28.34 30.72
CA GLU A 89 4.65 -29.15 31.03
C GLU A 89 4.92 -29.89 32.35
N ASN A 90 4.62 -29.26 33.49
CA ASN A 90 4.25 -29.89 34.78
C ASN A 90 4.22 -28.88 35.93
N ASP A 91 3.48 -27.77 35.80
CA ASP A 91 3.03 -27.07 37.00
C ASP A 91 1.60 -26.54 36.83
N GLN A 92 0.66 -27.30 37.41
CA GLN A 92 -0.66 -26.81 37.78
C GLN A 92 -0.47 -25.80 38.92
N SER A 93 -0.18 -24.54 38.58
CA SER A 93 -0.44 -23.45 39.50
C SER A 93 -1.04 -22.27 38.75
N MET A 94 -2.20 -21.84 39.23
CA MET A 94 -2.87 -20.62 38.82
C MET A 94 -1.94 -19.42 39.03
N CYS A 95 -1.27 -18.97 37.97
CA CYS A 95 -0.80 -17.59 37.94
C CYS A 95 -1.95 -16.71 37.45
N LYS A 96 -2.73 -16.27 38.44
CA LYS A 96 -3.61 -15.10 38.37
C LYS A 96 -2.93 -14.03 37.52
N ARG A 97 -3.54 -13.74 36.37
CA ARG A 97 -3.34 -12.53 35.59
C ARG A 97 -3.52 -11.37 36.58
N ASN A 98 -2.42 -10.78 37.04
CA ASN A 98 -2.50 -9.57 37.84
C ASN A 98 -3.12 -8.51 36.95
N ASN A 99 -4.37 -8.20 37.28
CA ASN A 99 -5.15 -7.13 36.71
C ASN A 99 -4.44 -5.80 36.97
N SER A 100 -3.55 -5.39 36.08
CA SER A 100 -3.36 -3.99 35.68
C SER A 100 -4.44 -3.59 34.66
N THR A 101 -5.67 -4.05 34.90
CA THR A 101 -6.82 -3.93 34.01
C THR A 101 -7.37 -2.51 33.97
N GLU A 102 -7.02 -1.65 34.94
CA GLU A 102 -7.43 -0.25 34.96
C GLU A 102 -6.57 0.69 34.10
N GLN A 103 -5.34 0.31 33.71
CA GLN A 103 -4.50 1.15 32.83
C GLN A 103 -4.50 0.71 31.36
N ILE A 104 -4.71 -0.58 31.08
CA ILE A 104 -4.70 -1.12 29.71
C ILE A 104 -6.05 -0.89 29.00
N GLN A 105 -7.16 -0.75 29.74
CA GLN A 105 -8.47 -0.48 29.14
C GLN A 105 -8.59 0.92 28.49
N ASN A 106 -7.67 1.85 28.79
CA ASN A 106 -7.73 3.21 28.27
C ASN A 106 -7.04 3.44 26.90
N THR A 107 -6.44 2.40 26.27
CA THR A 107 -5.64 2.58 25.04
C THR A 107 -6.08 1.76 23.83
N VAL A 108 -7.05 0.85 23.96
CA VAL A 108 -7.57 0.08 22.83
C VAL A 108 -8.66 0.91 22.14
N LEU A 109 -8.28 1.65 21.09
CA LEU A 109 -9.20 2.49 20.33
C LEU A 109 -10.15 1.69 19.43
N VAL A 110 -9.73 0.50 18.98
CA VAL A 110 -10.54 -0.39 18.14
C VAL A 110 -10.35 -1.86 18.54
N ASP A 111 -11.36 -2.68 18.29
CA ASP A 111 -11.32 -4.14 18.41
C ASP A 111 -11.02 -4.77 17.04
N TRP A 112 -9.82 -5.34 16.90
CA TRP A 112 -9.34 -6.00 15.68
C TRP A 112 -10.13 -7.24 15.28
N ASN A 113 -10.94 -7.81 16.18
CA ASN A 113 -11.79 -8.97 15.86
C ASN A 113 -13.16 -8.57 15.29
N LYS A 114 -13.44 -7.26 15.22
CA LYS A 114 -14.69 -6.71 14.68
C LYS A 114 -14.42 -5.95 13.38
N PRO A 115 -15.44 -5.79 12.52
CA PRO A 115 -15.32 -5.00 11.31
C PRO A 115 -14.91 -3.55 11.58
N MET A 116 -13.96 -3.06 10.80
CA MET A 116 -13.28 -1.80 11.07
C MET A 116 -14.11 -0.59 10.65
N LEU A 117 -14.95 -0.69 9.60
CA LEU A 117 -15.71 0.46 9.07
C LEU A 117 -16.72 1.07 10.05
N GLU A 118 -17.25 0.28 10.98
CA GLU A 118 -18.17 0.74 12.04
C GLU A 118 -17.46 1.30 13.27
N GLN A 119 -16.15 1.06 13.37
CA GLN A 119 -15.33 1.51 14.49
C GLN A 119 -14.60 2.80 14.16
N VAL A 120 -14.11 2.95 12.92
CA VAL A 120 -13.29 4.10 12.51
C VAL A 120 -14.05 5.42 12.58
N ASP A 121 -15.35 5.43 12.28
CA ASP A 121 -16.16 6.65 12.36
C ASP A 121 -16.43 7.11 13.80
N GLN A 122 -16.23 6.24 14.79
CA GLN A 122 -16.36 6.57 16.21
C GLN A 122 -15.09 7.22 16.78
N LEU A 123 -13.97 7.18 16.05
CA LEU A 123 -12.68 7.68 16.53
C LEU A 123 -12.59 9.22 16.56
N GLY A 124 -13.43 9.91 15.78
CA GLY A 124 -13.47 11.37 15.74
C GLY A 124 -12.07 11.98 15.54
N ASP A 125 -11.69 12.91 16.43
CA ASP A 125 -10.42 13.64 16.33
C ASP A 125 -9.18 12.73 16.36
N LYS A 126 -9.30 11.55 16.97
CA LYS A 126 -8.20 10.58 17.10
C LYS A 126 -7.97 9.77 15.82
N TYR A 127 -8.91 9.80 14.88
CA TYR A 127 -8.85 8.97 13.66
C TYR A 127 -7.57 9.20 12.86
N PHE A 128 -7.23 10.46 12.60
CA PHE A 128 -6.16 10.81 11.68
C PHE A 128 -4.79 10.40 12.22
N ASP A 129 -4.55 10.54 13.52
CA ASP A 129 -3.31 10.07 14.13
C ASP A 129 -3.30 8.54 14.22
N TRP A 130 -4.42 7.93 14.62
CA TRP A 130 -4.55 6.48 14.76
C TRP A 130 -4.33 5.71 13.44
N VAL A 131 -4.89 6.20 12.33
CA VAL A 131 -4.82 5.53 11.01
C VAL A 131 -3.40 5.54 10.44
N HIS A 132 -2.62 6.53 10.84
CA HIS A 132 -1.24 6.74 10.41
C HIS A 132 -0.22 6.12 11.36
N GLU A 133 -0.64 5.42 12.40
CA GLU A 133 0.22 4.57 13.22
C GLU A 133 0.20 3.14 12.69
N PRO A 134 1.24 2.69 11.96
CA PRO A 134 1.21 1.38 11.31
C PRO A 134 1.22 0.24 12.33
N GLU A 135 0.46 -0.80 12.02
CA GLU A 135 0.36 -2.03 12.79
C GLU A 135 0.39 -3.26 11.88
N GLU A 136 0.72 -4.41 12.45
CA GLU A 136 0.75 -5.70 11.74
C GLU A 136 -0.49 -6.52 12.12
N HIS A 137 -1.63 -6.16 11.55
CA HIS A 137 -2.90 -6.85 11.74
C HIS A 137 -3.64 -7.00 10.41
N HIS A 138 -4.42 -8.06 10.28
CA HIS A 138 -5.36 -8.19 9.17
C HIS A 138 -6.58 -7.29 9.42
N ILE A 139 -6.99 -6.52 8.42
CA ILE A 139 -8.17 -5.65 8.52
C ILE A 139 -9.39 -6.34 7.89
N ARG A 140 -10.38 -6.62 8.74
CA ARG A 140 -11.74 -6.94 8.30
C ARG A 140 -12.56 -5.66 8.16
N LEU A 141 -13.12 -5.38 6.98
CA LEU A 141 -13.89 -4.16 6.74
C LEU A 141 -15.38 -4.31 7.05
N PHE A 142 -15.97 -5.46 6.71
CA PHE A 142 -17.42 -5.68 6.77
C PHE A 142 -17.82 -6.87 7.66
N HIS A 143 -19.04 -6.84 8.21
CA HIS A 143 -19.64 -8.00 8.88
C HIS A 143 -19.92 -9.13 7.90
N SER A 144 -20.48 -8.79 6.73
CA SER A 144 -20.84 -9.74 5.70
C SER A 144 -19.61 -10.32 5.00
N ASP A 145 -19.48 -11.64 4.98
CA ASP A 145 -18.42 -12.35 4.24
C ASP A 145 -18.45 -12.03 2.73
N PHE A 146 -19.63 -11.81 2.16
CA PHE A 146 -19.77 -11.40 0.76
C PHE A 146 -19.09 -10.04 0.47
N CYS A 147 -19.48 -8.98 1.18
CA CYS A 147 -18.85 -7.66 1.03
C CYS A 147 -17.36 -7.70 1.37
N GLU A 148 -16.99 -8.47 2.39
CA GLU A 148 -15.61 -8.65 2.80
C GLU A 148 -14.77 -9.28 1.67
N PHE A 149 -15.27 -10.33 1.02
CA PHE A 149 -14.62 -10.96 -0.13
C PHE A 149 -14.34 -9.97 -1.26
N PHE A 150 -15.33 -9.15 -1.66
CA PHE A 150 -15.15 -8.17 -2.73
C PHE A 150 -14.28 -6.97 -2.35
N SER A 151 -14.02 -6.80 -1.05
CA SER A 151 -13.15 -5.74 -0.56
C SER A 151 -11.67 -6.14 -0.55
N MET A 152 -11.38 -7.45 -0.54
CA MET A 152 -10.02 -7.98 -0.59
C MET A 152 -9.53 -8.03 -2.05
N ALA A 153 -8.35 -7.48 -2.31
CA ALA A 153 -7.79 -7.44 -3.65
C ALA A 153 -6.37 -8.03 -3.63
N PRO A 154 -6.16 -9.27 -4.11
CA PRO A 154 -4.81 -9.79 -4.31
C PRO A 154 -4.16 -9.12 -5.53
N TRP A 155 -2.84 -8.95 -5.50
CA TRP A 155 -2.09 -8.20 -6.53
C TRP A 155 -2.35 -8.67 -7.98
N TRP A 156 -2.55 -9.97 -8.20
CA TRP A 156 -2.76 -10.54 -9.54
C TRP A 156 -4.14 -10.21 -10.12
N LEU A 157 -5.08 -9.75 -9.29
CA LEU A 157 -6.43 -9.37 -9.74
C LEU A 157 -6.37 -8.13 -10.65
N VAL A 158 -5.46 -7.20 -10.36
CA VAL A 158 -5.27 -5.96 -11.12
C VAL A 158 -4.89 -6.25 -12.59
N PRO A 159 -3.82 -7.00 -12.92
CA PRO A 159 -3.49 -7.29 -14.31
C PRO A 159 -4.57 -8.12 -15.02
N VAL A 160 -5.22 -9.07 -14.34
CA VAL A 160 -6.27 -9.91 -14.94
C VAL A 160 -7.44 -9.06 -15.44
N ILE A 161 -7.79 -7.99 -14.74
CA ILE A 161 -8.91 -7.12 -15.10
C ILE A 161 -8.47 -6.03 -16.07
N TRP A 162 -7.37 -5.34 -15.79
CA TRP A 162 -7.03 -4.10 -16.48
C TRP A 162 -6.29 -4.32 -17.80
N ILE A 163 -5.58 -5.44 -17.98
CA ILE A 163 -4.93 -5.76 -19.26
C ILE A 163 -5.98 -5.94 -20.38
N PRO A 164 -7.05 -6.75 -20.22
CA PRO A 164 -8.11 -6.82 -21.23
C PRO A 164 -8.77 -5.47 -21.52
N VAL A 165 -8.99 -4.63 -20.49
CA VAL A 165 -9.62 -3.31 -20.65
C VAL A 165 -8.77 -2.39 -21.51
N MET A 166 -7.47 -2.26 -21.22
CA MET A 166 -6.58 -1.39 -22.02
C MET A 166 -6.35 -1.94 -23.43
N CYS A 167 -6.30 -3.26 -23.61
CA CYS A 167 -6.20 -3.87 -24.94
C CYS A 167 -7.46 -3.62 -25.78
N LEU A 168 -8.65 -3.76 -25.17
CA LEU A 168 -9.91 -3.46 -25.83
C LEU A 168 -10.02 -1.97 -26.18
N GLY A 169 -9.62 -1.07 -25.27
CA GLY A 169 -9.59 0.37 -25.52
C GLY A 169 -8.67 0.74 -26.68
N MET A 170 -7.48 0.14 -26.77
CA MET A 170 -6.56 0.35 -27.89
C MET A 170 -7.11 -0.21 -29.20
N TYR A 171 -7.77 -1.37 -29.17
CA TYR A 171 -8.44 -1.94 -30.35
C TYR A 171 -9.56 -1.03 -30.86
N GLN A 172 -10.41 -0.52 -29.96
CA GLN A 172 -11.47 0.42 -30.30
C GLN A 172 -10.91 1.74 -30.87
N ALA A 173 -9.83 2.28 -30.28
CA ALA A 173 -9.16 3.46 -30.80
C ALA A 173 -8.67 3.24 -32.24
N TYR A 174 -8.06 2.09 -32.52
CA TYR A 174 -7.61 1.73 -33.86
C TYR A 174 -8.78 1.59 -34.85
N GLN A 175 -9.87 0.94 -34.46
CA GLN A 175 -11.06 0.82 -35.32
C GLN A 175 -11.66 2.18 -35.67
N ASN A 176 -11.80 3.08 -34.69
CA ASN A 176 -12.34 4.42 -34.91
C ASN A 176 -11.46 5.22 -35.89
N ILE A 177 -10.14 5.20 -35.73
CA ILE A 177 -9.23 6.03 -36.53
C ILE A 177 -8.86 5.43 -37.90
N SER A 178 -9.05 4.12 -38.07
CA SER A 178 -8.81 3.44 -39.36
C SER A 178 -9.94 3.69 -40.35
N VAL A 179 -11.14 3.95 -39.86
CA VAL A 179 -12.33 4.24 -40.66
C VAL A 179 -12.56 5.75 -40.79
N HIS A 180 -12.17 6.53 -39.77
CA HIS A 180 -12.40 7.97 -39.73
C HIS A 180 -11.12 8.74 -39.38
N THR A 181 -10.88 9.85 -40.08
CA THR A 181 -9.86 10.81 -39.66
C THR A 181 -10.42 11.65 -38.51
N GLU A 182 -9.73 11.66 -37.36
CA GLU A 182 -10.04 12.56 -36.26
C GLU A 182 -9.18 13.82 -36.33
N ILE A 183 -9.80 14.98 -36.07
CA ILE A 183 -9.08 16.25 -35.98
C ILE A 183 -9.05 16.65 -34.50
N LEU A 184 -7.84 16.73 -33.94
CA LEU A 184 -7.63 17.22 -32.59
C LEU A 184 -7.56 18.75 -32.61
N GLY A 185 -8.64 19.40 -32.19
CA GLY A 185 -8.72 20.85 -32.09
C GLY A 185 -8.04 21.39 -30.84
N PHE A 186 -7.42 22.56 -30.96
CA PHE A 186 -6.90 23.34 -29.83
C PHE A 186 -7.54 24.74 -29.85
N PRO A 187 -8.02 25.28 -28.72
CA PRO A 187 -8.69 26.60 -28.70
C PRO A 187 -7.86 27.77 -29.24
N PHE A 188 -6.53 27.61 -29.27
CA PHE A 188 -5.55 28.62 -29.68
C PHE A 188 -4.96 28.38 -31.07
N LEU A 189 -5.35 27.32 -31.78
CA LEU A 189 -4.90 27.05 -33.15
C LEU A 189 -6.07 27.23 -34.13
N GLN A 190 -5.81 27.87 -35.26
CA GLN A 190 -6.81 28.04 -36.33
C GLN A 190 -7.15 26.73 -37.03
N GLU A 191 -6.20 25.78 -37.06
CA GLU A 191 -6.37 24.46 -37.63
C GLU A 191 -6.08 23.39 -36.56
N GLY A 192 -6.90 22.34 -36.53
CA GLY A 192 -6.66 21.18 -35.69
C GLY A 192 -5.61 20.25 -36.29
N ILE A 193 -5.04 19.39 -35.45
CA ILE A 193 -4.05 18.40 -35.87
C ILE A 193 -4.78 17.15 -36.35
N GLU A 194 -4.51 16.72 -37.58
CA GLU A 194 -5.02 15.47 -38.12
C GLU A 194 -4.38 14.27 -37.39
N ILE A 195 -5.19 13.47 -36.70
CA ILE A 195 -4.71 12.27 -36.00
C ILE A 195 -4.93 11.05 -36.89
N LYS A 196 -3.85 10.31 -37.10
CA LYS A 196 -3.77 9.04 -37.85
C LYS A 196 -3.37 7.89 -36.96
N SER A 197 -3.59 6.66 -37.41
CA SER A 197 -3.30 5.41 -36.67
C SER A 197 -1.89 5.34 -36.07
N HIS A 198 -0.86 5.86 -36.75
CA HIS A 198 0.52 5.84 -36.23
C HIS A 198 0.74 6.75 -35.00
N HIS A 199 -0.15 7.71 -34.74
CA HIS A 199 -0.09 8.57 -33.56
C HIS A 199 -0.61 7.88 -32.30
N LEU A 200 -1.38 6.80 -32.43
CA LEU A 200 -1.99 6.11 -31.28
C LEU A 200 -0.94 5.63 -30.27
N LEU A 201 0.21 5.15 -30.72
CA LEU A 201 1.28 4.75 -29.79
C LEU A 201 1.80 5.92 -28.96
N LEU A 202 1.96 7.09 -29.58
CA LEU A 202 2.41 8.29 -28.87
C LEU A 202 1.35 8.76 -27.86
N LEU A 203 0.07 8.74 -28.25
CA LEU A 203 -1.05 9.08 -27.36
C LEU A 203 -1.16 8.10 -26.19
N TYR A 204 -0.94 6.81 -26.43
CA TYR A 204 -0.86 5.80 -25.37
C TYR A 204 0.28 6.09 -24.38
N ILE A 205 1.48 6.43 -24.88
CA ILE A 205 2.61 6.82 -24.02
C ILE A 205 2.30 8.12 -23.26
N ALA A 206 1.63 9.09 -23.89
CA ALA A 206 1.19 10.30 -23.23
C ALA A 206 0.18 10.01 -22.11
N GLY A 207 -0.73 9.05 -22.31
CA GLY A 207 -1.66 8.57 -21.30
C GLY A 207 -0.96 7.92 -20.11
N LEU A 208 0.10 7.15 -20.36
CA LEU A 208 0.95 6.59 -19.31
C LEU A 208 1.66 7.69 -18.52
N PHE A 209 2.22 8.70 -19.20
CA PHE A 209 2.83 9.84 -18.51
C PHE A 209 1.80 10.64 -17.70
N GLN A 210 0.61 10.86 -18.24
CA GLN A 210 -0.52 11.50 -17.55
C GLN A 210 -0.86 10.77 -16.24
N TRP A 211 -0.80 9.43 -16.23
CA TRP A 211 -1.01 8.69 -15.00
C TRP A 211 -0.02 9.07 -13.91
N THR A 212 1.26 9.29 -14.21
CA THR A 212 2.26 9.64 -13.16
C THR A 212 1.89 10.92 -12.42
N LEU A 213 1.24 11.88 -13.11
CA LEU A 213 0.72 13.09 -12.50
C LEU A 213 -0.56 12.81 -11.70
N LEU A 214 -1.48 12.00 -12.24
CA LEU A 214 -2.69 11.59 -11.53
C LEU A 214 -2.37 10.83 -10.24
N GLU A 215 -1.41 9.91 -10.29
CA GLU A 215 -0.86 9.22 -9.13
C GLU A 215 -0.47 10.22 -8.04
N TYR A 216 0.38 11.20 -8.37
CA TYR A 216 0.83 12.21 -7.43
C TYR A 216 -0.34 13.01 -6.83
N LEU A 217 -1.26 13.48 -7.69
CA LEU A 217 -2.40 14.30 -7.28
C LEU A 217 -3.38 13.52 -6.41
N ILE A 218 -3.72 12.30 -6.80
CA ILE A 218 -4.62 11.42 -6.05
C ILE A 218 -3.98 11.07 -4.71
N HIS A 219 -2.70 10.66 -4.71
CA HIS A 219 -2.03 10.28 -3.48
C HIS A 219 -1.96 11.46 -2.49
N ARG A 220 -1.59 12.66 -2.97
CA ARG A 220 -1.48 13.85 -2.12
C ARG A 220 -2.83 14.42 -1.66
N TRP A 221 -3.77 14.62 -2.59
CA TRP A 221 -4.97 15.42 -2.34
C TRP A 221 -6.25 14.63 -2.12
N LEU A 222 -6.25 13.33 -2.44
CA LEU A 222 -7.40 12.46 -2.17
C LEU A 222 -7.08 11.45 -1.07
N PHE A 223 -5.96 10.73 -1.19
CA PHE A 223 -5.58 9.67 -0.27
C PHE A 223 -5.06 10.19 1.06
N HIS A 224 -4.32 11.31 1.06
CA HIS A 224 -3.84 12.00 2.28
C HIS A 224 -4.72 13.18 2.69
N LEU A 225 -5.95 13.27 2.15
CA LEU A 225 -6.90 14.30 2.55
C LEU A 225 -7.34 14.08 4.01
N ARG A 226 -7.07 15.05 4.89
CA ARG A 226 -7.61 15.00 6.25
C ARG A 226 -9.15 15.02 6.20
N PRO A 227 -9.85 13.96 6.64
CA PRO A 227 -11.30 13.89 6.51
C PRO A 227 -11.98 14.86 7.49
N VAL A 228 -13.22 15.24 7.17
CA VAL A 228 -14.06 16.04 8.07
C VAL A 228 -14.42 15.18 9.28
N ILE A 229 -13.90 15.56 10.45
CA ILE A 229 -13.92 14.72 11.66
C ILE A 229 -15.34 14.41 12.16
N ASN A 230 -16.28 15.33 11.97
CA ASN A 230 -17.67 15.15 12.40
C ASN A 230 -18.53 14.38 11.38
N SER A 231 -17.93 13.81 10.34
CA SER A 231 -18.63 13.08 9.29
C SER A 231 -18.15 11.63 9.21
N PRO A 232 -18.94 10.66 9.70
CA PRO A 232 -18.69 9.24 9.53
C PRO A 232 -18.40 8.84 8.08
N PHE A 233 -19.10 9.47 7.13
CA PHE A 233 -18.93 9.21 5.71
C PHE A 233 -17.51 9.54 5.24
N PHE A 234 -16.99 10.73 5.55
CA PHE A 234 -15.65 11.14 5.09
C PHE A 234 -14.54 10.33 5.77
N ILE A 235 -14.71 9.96 7.05
CA ILE A 235 -13.77 9.09 7.76
C ILE A 235 -13.72 7.70 7.10
N ARG A 236 -14.89 7.09 6.84
CA ARG A 236 -14.97 5.78 6.17
C ARG A 236 -14.39 5.83 4.76
N MET A 237 -14.69 6.87 4.00
CA MET A 237 -14.15 7.04 2.65
C MET A 237 -12.63 7.16 2.66
N HIS A 238 -12.05 7.98 3.53
CA HIS A 238 -10.59 8.05 3.68
C HIS A 238 -10.00 6.68 4.07
N PHE A 239 -10.64 5.97 5.01
CA PHE A 239 -10.18 4.64 5.43
C PHE A 239 -10.18 3.62 4.29
N ILE A 240 -11.25 3.57 3.50
CA ILE A 240 -11.38 2.65 2.35
C ILE A 240 -10.37 3.02 1.26
N LEU A 241 -10.20 4.30 0.97
CA LEU A 241 -9.35 4.74 -0.14
C LEU A 241 -7.86 4.54 0.12
N HIS A 242 -7.40 4.82 1.35
CA HIS A 242 -5.97 4.75 1.66
C HIS A 242 -5.64 4.50 3.13
N GLY A 243 -6.50 4.92 4.07
CA GLY A 243 -6.21 4.81 5.49
C GLY A 243 -5.96 3.38 5.96
N GLN A 244 -6.70 2.39 5.44
CA GLN A 244 -6.47 0.98 5.77
C GLN A 244 -5.05 0.51 5.39
N HIS A 245 -4.51 1.04 4.30
CA HIS A 245 -3.18 0.70 3.83
C HIS A 245 -2.09 1.32 4.72
N HIS A 246 -2.24 2.58 5.13
CA HIS A 246 -1.34 3.18 6.14
C HIS A 246 -1.41 2.48 7.49
N LYS A 247 -2.62 2.02 7.87
CA LYS A 247 -2.82 1.34 9.14
C LYS A 247 -2.22 -0.06 9.16
N ALA A 248 -2.40 -0.84 8.09
CA ALA A 248 -1.88 -2.19 7.95
C ALA A 248 -1.10 -2.37 6.63
N PRO A 249 0.10 -1.76 6.50
CA PRO A 249 0.86 -1.78 5.25
C PRO A 249 1.33 -3.18 4.84
N LEU A 250 1.38 -4.12 5.79
CA LEU A 250 1.78 -5.51 5.55
C LEU A 250 0.62 -6.44 5.17
N ASP A 251 -0.62 -5.96 5.16
CA ASP A 251 -1.78 -6.74 4.71
C ASP A 251 -1.83 -6.80 3.17
N LYS A 252 -1.43 -7.97 2.65
CA LYS A 252 -1.35 -8.25 1.20
C LYS A 252 -2.68 -8.16 0.45
N THR A 253 -3.81 -8.13 1.17
CA THR A 253 -5.15 -8.06 0.56
C THR A 253 -5.75 -6.66 0.57
N ARG A 254 -5.09 -5.71 1.25
CA ARG A 254 -5.58 -4.34 1.52
C ARG A 254 -4.67 -3.24 0.96
N LEU A 255 -3.82 -3.59 0.00
CA LEU A 255 -2.87 -2.66 -0.62
C LEU A 255 -3.34 -2.21 -1.99
N VAL A 256 -3.48 -3.14 -2.93
CA VAL A 256 -3.85 -2.78 -4.30
C VAL A 256 -5.29 -2.28 -4.36
N PHE A 257 -5.57 -1.36 -5.27
CA PHE A 257 -6.86 -0.72 -5.30
C PHE A 257 -7.94 -1.69 -5.82
N PRO A 258 -9.01 -2.00 -5.06
CA PRO A 258 -9.96 -3.02 -5.48
C PRO A 258 -10.65 -2.65 -6.82
N PRO A 259 -10.92 -3.62 -7.72
CA PRO A 259 -11.40 -3.32 -9.06
C PRO A 259 -12.74 -2.58 -9.13
N VAL A 260 -13.64 -2.83 -8.18
CA VAL A 260 -14.96 -2.17 -8.13
C VAL A 260 -14.83 -0.65 -7.92
N PRO A 261 -14.20 -0.15 -6.83
CA PRO A 261 -13.95 1.28 -6.69
C PRO A 261 -13.04 1.82 -7.79
N ALA A 262 -12.02 1.07 -8.23
CA ALA A 262 -11.17 1.48 -9.35
C ALA A 262 -11.96 1.74 -10.65
N SER A 263 -13.00 0.94 -10.92
CA SER A 263 -13.88 1.10 -12.08
C SER A 263 -14.68 2.39 -12.06
N VAL A 264 -15.02 2.91 -10.87
CA VAL A 264 -15.68 4.22 -10.74
C VAL A 264 -14.74 5.33 -11.18
N PHE A 265 -13.48 5.32 -10.71
CA PHE A 265 -12.47 6.29 -11.15
C PHE A 265 -12.17 6.16 -12.65
N ALA A 266 -12.01 4.93 -13.14
CA ALA A 266 -11.78 4.66 -14.56
C ALA A 266 -12.92 5.20 -15.43
N PHE A 267 -14.17 4.97 -15.03
CA PHE A 267 -15.34 5.51 -15.72
C PHE A 267 -15.34 7.05 -15.74
N CYS A 268 -15.07 7.70 -14.60
CA CYS A 268 -14.99 9.15 -14.53
C CYS A 268 -13.88 9.73 -15.43
N ILE A 269 -12.67 9.14 -15.38
CA ILE A 269 -11.52 9.56 -16.20
C ILE A 269 -11.83 9.36 -17.69
N TYR A 270 -12.41 8.22 -18.08
CA TYR A 270 -12.75 7.94 -19.47
C TYR A 270 -13.77 8.94 -20.02
N ASN A 271 -14.84 9.22 -19.29
CA ASN A 271 -15.85 10.19 -19.71
C ASN A 271 -15.27 11.62 -19.76
N MET A 272 -14.42 12.00 -18.80
CA MET A 272 -13.72 13.28 -18.85
C MET A 272 -12.85 13.41 -20.10
N LEU A 273 -12.13 12.35 -20.49
CA LEU A 273 -11.34 12.34 -21.72
C LEU A 273 -12.23 12.48 -22.97
N LEU A 274 -13.39 11.81 -23.01
CA LEU A 274 -14.34 11.93 -24.12
C LEU A 274 -14.97 13.33 -24.24
N LEU A 275 -15.07 14.07 -23.13
CA LEU A 275 -15.56 15.46 -23.16
C LEU A 275 -14.52 16.44 -23.74
N ILE A 276 -13.23 16.09 -23.66
CA ILE A 276 -12.11 16.96 -24.04
C ILE A 276 -11.56 16.58 -25.41
N TYR A 277 -11.55 15.28 -25.75
CA TYR A 277 -10.85 14.73 -26.90
C TYR A 277 -11.79 13.97 -27.84
N PRO A 278 -11.46 13.89 -29.14
CA PRO A 278 -12.04 12.93 -30.06
C PRO A 278 -11.96 11.48 -29.54
N VAL A 279 -12.86 10.61 -30.02
CA VAL A 279 -13.09 9.30 -29.42
C VAL A 279 -11.85 8.42 -29.44
N ALA A 280 -11.16 8.29 -30.58
CA ALA A 280 -9.97 7.44 -30.68
C ALA A 280 -8.81 8.02 -29.86
N VAL A 281 -8.66 9.35 -29.84
CA VAL A 281 -7.68 10.04 -28.98
C VAL A 281 -7.93 9.74 -27.51
N ALA A 282 -9.17 9.92 -27.04
CA ALA A 282 -9.59 9.66 -25.67
C ALA A 282 -9.35 8.19 -25.28
N GLN A 283 -9.72 7.24 -26.15
CA GLN A 283 -9.53 5.82 -25.93
C GLN A 283 -8.06 5.43 -25.83
N SER A 284 -7.20 6.00 -26.68
CA SER A 284 -5.76 5.75 -26.66
C SER A 284 -5.10 6.32 -25.41
N LEU A 285 -5.43 7.56 -25.04
CA LEU A 285 -4.97 8.20 -23.80
C LEU A 285 -5.44 7.40 -22.57
N PHE A 286 -6.72 7.05 -22.51
CA PHE A 286 -7.28 6.26 -21.42
C PHE A 286 -6.59 4.91 -21.27
N SER A 287 -6.35 4.19 -22.37
CA SER A 287 -5.65 2.91 -22.33
C SER A 287 -4.22 3.06 -21.79
N GLY A 288 -3.54 4.13 -22.19
CA GLY A 288 -2.24 4.50 -21.62
C GLY A 288 -2.30 4.82 -20.12
N THR A 289 -3.32 5.55 -19.69
CA THR A 289 -3.55 5.87 -18.27
C THR A 289 -3.84 4.62 -17.45
N VAL A 290 -4.61 3.67 -17.97
CA VAL A 290 -4.85 2.36 -17.33
C VAL A 290 -3.56 1.55 -17.21
N MET A 291 -2.69 1.57 -18.23
CA MET A 291 -1.37 0.94 -18.15
C MET A 291 -0.50 1.61 -17.06
N GLY A 292 -0.50 2.94 -17.01
CA GLY A 292 0.19 3.68 -15.95
C GLY A 292 -0.29 3.26 -14.56
N TYR A 293 -1.60 3.18 -14.36
CA TYR A 293 -2.22 2.69 -13.11
C TYR A 293 -1.78 1.27 -12.78
N LEU A 294 -1.83 0.36 -13.75
CA LEU A 294 -1.39 -1.03 -13.56
C LEU A 294 0.07 -1.10 -13.10
N ILE A 295 0.97 -0.35 -13.75
CA ILE A 295 2.38 -0.28 -13.38
C ILE A 295 2.54 0.28 -11.96
N TYR A 296 1.85 1.37 -11.65
CA TYR A 296 1.86 1.98 -10.32
C TYR A 296 1.45 0.99 -9.23
N ASP A 297 0.30 0.33 -9.38
CA ASP A 297 -0.28 -0.51 -8.33
C ASP A 297 0.60 -1.75 -8.08
N LEU A 298 1.20 -2.29 -9.15
CA LEU A 298 2.16 -3.39 -9.07
C LEU A 298 3.50 -2.96 -8.47
N ILE A 299 4.02 -1.77 -8.81
CA ILE A 299 5.21 -1.22 -8.15
C ILE A 299 4.91 -1.05 -6.67
N HIS A 300 3.80 -0.40 -6.32
CA HIS A 300 3.39 -0.16 -4.94
C HIS A 300 3.36 -1.46 -4.12
N TYR A 301 2.70 -2.50 -4.65
CA TYR A 301 2.68 -3.81 -4.03
C TYR A 301 4.08 -4.43 -3.89
N TYR A 302 4.92 -4.29 -4.92
CA TYR A 302 6.30 -4.79 -4.91
C TYR A 302 7.19 -4.08 -3.88
N LEU A 303 6.98 -2.78 -3.64
CA LEU A 303 7.74 -2.03 -2.63
C LEU A 303 7.44 -2.55 -1.21
N HIS A 304 6.18 -2.89 -0.90
CA HIS A 304 5.80 -3.43 0.41
C HIS A 304 6.16 -4.90 0.61
N HIS A 305 5.85 -5.75 -0.38
CA HIS A 305 5.89 -7.20 -0.18
C HIS A 305 7.02 -7.92 -0.94
N GLY A 306 7.69 -7.21 -1.86
CA GLY A 306 8.81 -7.72 -2.62
C GLY A 306 10.16 -7.51 -1.95
N SER A 307 11.19 -8.14 -2.54
CA SER A 307 12.59 -7.84 -2.28
C SER A 307 13.18 -7.16 -3.54
N PRO A 308 13.15 -5.81 -3.60
CA PRO A 308 13.64 -5.04 -4.73
C PRO A 308 15.05 -5.38 -5.17
N VAL A 309 15.22 -5.62 -6.47
CA VAL A 309 16.52 -5.74 -7.13
C VAL A 309 16.87 -4.43 -7.86
N GLY A 310 18.16 -4.12 -7.90
CA GLY A 310 18.65 -2.88 -8.50
C GLY A 310 18.56 -1.66 -7.58
N ALA A 311 19.49 -0.71 -7.76
CA ALA A 311 19.61 0.47 -6.89
C ALA A 311 18.32 1.32 -6.89
N TYR A 312 17.70 1.50 -8.06
CA TYR A 312 16.50 2.32 -8.22
C TYR A 312 15.33 1.81 -7.37
N PHE A 313 14.94 0.54 -7.49
CA PHE A 313 13.80 0.01 -6.73
C PHE A 313 14.12 -0.17 -5.24
N LYS A 314 15.38 -0.43 -4.87
CA LYS A 314 15.81 -0.40 -3.47
C LYS A 314 15.64 1.01 -2.87
N GLU A 315 16.05 2.04 -3.60
CA GLU A 315 15.86 3.45 -3.21
C GLU A 315 14.38 3.83 -3.15
N LEU A 316 13.58 3.41 -4.13
CA LEU A 316 12.15 3.69 -4.19
C LEU A 316 11.40 3.02 -3.03
N LYS A 317 11.75 1.77 -2.69
CA LYS A 317 11.23 1.08 -1.49
C LYS A 317 11.58 1.88 -0.26
N HIS A 318 12.85 2.22 -0.06
CA HIS A 318 13.27 2.99 1.10
C HIS A 318 12.51 4.33 1.20
N TYR A 319 12.42 5.08 0.09
CA TYR A 319 11.69 6.35 0.03
C TYR A 319 10.21 6.20 0.39
N HIS A 320 9.55 5.18 -0.13
CA HIS A 320 8.15 4.92 0.17
C HIS A 320 7.93 4.42 1.62
N MET A 321 8.86 3.66 2.18
CA MET A 321 8.81 3.30 3.60
C MET A 321 8.99 4.55 4.49
N LEU A 322 9.86 5.49 4.12
CA LEU A 322 9.98 6.76 4.83
C LEU A 322 8.65 7.52 4.82
N HIS A 323 7.90 7.51 3.71
CA HIS A 323 6.56 8.08 3.64
C HIS A 323 5.61 7.44 4.66
N HIS A 324 5.54 6.10 4.75
CA HIS A 324 4.66 5.42 5.70
C HIS A 324 5.03 5.66 7.18
N TYR A 325 6.31 5.57 7.51
CA TYR A 325 6.77 5.44 8.90
C TYR A 325 7.34 6.72 9.51
N VAL A 326 7.68 7.74 8.70
CA VAL A 326 8.40 8.93 9.15
C VAL A 326 7.81 10.23 8.62
N HIS A 327 7.55 10.33 7.32
CA HIS A 327 7.23 11.58 6.63
C HIS A 327 5.94 11.48 5.80
N GLN A 328 4.81 11.27 6.47
CA GLN A 328 3.50 11.04 5.81
C GLN A 328 3.00 12.22 4.97
N HIS A 329 3.49 13.43 5.25
CA HIS A 329 3.15 14.64 4.50
C HIS A 329 4.08 14.91 3.30
N ASN A 330 4.99 14.00 2.97
CA ASN A 330 5.95 14.10 1.86
C ASN A 330 6.06 12.74 1.14
N GLY A 331 6.67 12.71 -0.04
CA GLY A 331 6.93 11.46 -0.77
C GLY A 331 5.68 10.84 -1.37
N PHE A 332 4.90 11.65 -2.08
CA PHE A 332 3.64 11.19 -2.70
C PHE A 332 3.87 10.43 -4.01
N GLY A 333 5.06 10.54 -4.61
CA GLY A 333 5.43 9.73 -5.77
C GLY A 333 5.78 8.29 -5.37
N ILE A 334 5.03 7.31 -5.87
CA ILE A 334 5.24 5.87 -5.62
C ILE A 334 6.03 5.24 -6.76
N SER A 335 5.63 5.50 -8.01
CA SER A 335 6.31 4.97 -9.20
C SER A 335 7.61 5.72 -9.49
N SER A 336 7.67 7.01 -9.14
CA SER A 336 8.88 7.83 -9.23
C SER A 336 8.79 9.06 -8.33
N LYS A 337 9.95 9.66 -7.99
CA LYS A 337 10.04 10.92 -7.24
C LYS A 337 9.78 12.17 -8.09
N PHE A 338 9.50 12.01 -9.39
CA PHE A 338 9.53 13.11 -10.37
C PHE A 338 8.66 14.30 -9.96
N TRP A 339 7.42 14.05 -9.55
CA TRP A 339 6.48 15.11 -9.16
C TRP A 339 6.73 15.65 -7.74
N ASP A 340 7.44 14.93 -6.88
CA ASP A 340 7.82 15.46 -5.57
C ASP A 340 8.79 16.66 -5.66
N TYR A 341 9.61 16.73 -6.71
CA TYR A 341 10.55 17.85 -6.94
C TYR A 341 9.85 19.19 -7.20
N PRO A 342 9.05 19.37 -8.29
CA PRO A 342 8.45 20.66 -8.61
C PRO A 342 7.41 21.10 -7.58
N PHE A 343 6.79 20.15 -6.86
CA PHE A 343 5.76 20.44 -5.87
C PHE A 343 6.30 20.55 -4.42
N GLY A 344 7.61 20.43 -4.23
CA GLY A 344 8.27 20.66 -2.94
C GLY A 344 7.92 19.64 -1.85
N THR A 345 7.66 18.39 -2.23
CA THR A 345 7.27 17.29 -1.31
C THR A 345 8.29 16.17 -1.27
N LEU A 346 9.53 16.44 -1.71
CA LEU A 346 10.62 15.46 -1.70
C LEU A 346 11.05 15.13 -0.26
N ILE A 347 11.13 13.84 0.08
CA ILE A 347 11.74 13.41 1.33
C ILE A 347 13.28 13.53 1.23
N SER A 348 13.87 14.31 2.15
CA SER A 348 15.33 14.36 2.31
C SER A 348 15.84 13.00 2.80
N THR A 349 16.53 12.26 1.93
CA THR A 349 17.18 11.00 2.32
C THR A 349 18.58 11.22 2.90
N LYS A 350 19.04 12.47 2.99
CA LYS A 350 20.37 12.84 3.49
C LYS A 350 20.45 12.91 5.02
N ASP A 351 19.32 13.02 5.70
CA ASP A 351 19.28 13.15 7.17
C ASP A 351 19.20 11.78 7.89
N ASN A 352 19.24 10.67 7.13
CA ASN A 352 19.11 9.29 7.63
C ASN A 352 20.25 8.34 7.17
N GLN A 353 21.36 8.88 6.64
CA GLN A 353 22.61 8.15 6.38
C GLN A 353 23.67 8.61 7.38
#